data_AF-A0A7Y5TR72-F1
#
_entry.id   AF-A0A7Y5TR72-F1
#
_cell.length_a   1.000
_cell.length_b   1.000
_cell.length_c   1.000
_cell.angle_alpha   90.00
_cell.angle_beta   90.00
_cell.angle_gamma   90.00
#
_symmetry.space_group_name_H-M   'P 1'
#
loop_
_entity.id
_entity.type
_entity.pdbx_description
1 polymer ?
#
loop_
_entity_poly.entity_id
_entity_poly.type
_entity_poly.pdbx_seq_one_letter_code
_entity_poly.pdbx_strand_id
1 'polypeptide(L)'
;MSRSGVPRRTFLGAMTSAGAAALAAIPLARVAEAAMIAPPRTPMPGPPAPLRLGVASYSLRKFPLDKALEMMRALRTPYVNFKSVHLPYEASSSELASLRRQIEGAGFQIVGGGTITFSKDTDEDVARYFEYARAAGIPLIVGTGAPAVLPRLETFVRRYDIKVAIHNHGPEDPHFPSPYDVLKHVKDMDPRLGLCIDIGHTARTGTDVVQAIVDAGPRLLDMHAKDLRDPMAKASQCIVGEGALPIPEIFRALQTIRYPGLVNLEYEIDADDPLPGMKQSFAYMRGVLAGMAAPPARTTSGT
;
A
#
# COMPACT_ATOMS: atom_id res chain seq x y z
N MET A 1 -45.82 -38.27 -40.28
CA MET A 1 -46.74 -39.42 -40.44
C MET A 1 -45.92 -40.52 -41.11
N SER A 2 -45.78 -41.76 -40.65
CA SER A 2 -46.41 -42.54 -39.59
C SER A 2 -45.50 -43.77 -39.35
N ARG A 3 -45.19 -44.04 -38.07
CA ARG A 3 -45.25 -45.36 -37.40
C ARG A 3 -44.38 -46.52 -37.92
N SER A 4 -43.42 -46.99 -37.10
CA SER A 4 -43.50 -48.18 -36.21
C SER A 4 -43.32 -49.52 -36.97
N GLY A 5 -42.64 -50.56 -36.48
CA GLY A 5 -42.38 -50.94 -35.10
C GLY A 5 -41.49 -52.20 -35.00
N VAL A 6 -41.27 -52.60 -33.75
CA VAL A 6 -40.40 -53.67 -33.22
C VAL A 6 -40.99 -55.08 -33.45
N PRO A 7 -40.18 -56.15 -33.47
CA PRO A 7 -40.29 -57.20 -32.43
C PRO A 7 -38.90 -57.72 -31.98
N ARG A 8 -38.56 -57.82 -30.69
CA ARG A 8 -38.91 -58.84 -29.65
C ARG A 8 -38.61 -60.30 -30.04
N ARG A 9 -37.74 -60.94 -29.22
CA ARG A 9 -37.73 -62.36 -28.70
C ARG A 9 -36.31 -62.94 -28.77
N THR A 10 -35.64 -63.39 -27.70
CA THR A 10 -35.88 -64.51 -26.74
C THR A 10 -34.56 -65.32 -26.78
N PHE A 11 -33.75 -65.35 -25.72
CA PHE A 11 -33.73 -66.29 -24.58
C PHE A 11 -33.03 -67.64 -24.87
N LEU A 12 -32.18 -68.03 -23.91
CA LEU A 12 -31.68 -69.36 -23.55
C LEU A 12 -30.61 -70.06 -24.41
N GLY A 13 -29.42 -70.17 -23.82
CA GLY A 13 -28.50 -71.30 -23.97
C GLY A 13 -27.89 -71.64 -22.61
N ALA A 14 -28.34 -72.76 -22.04
CA ALA A 14 -28.06 -73.24 -20.70
C ALA A 14 -26.68 -73.94 -20.57
N MET A 15 -26.01 -73.62 -19.47
CA MET A 15 -25.40 -74.50 -18.46
C MET A 15 -24.92 -75.91 -18.85
N THR A 16 -23.68 -76.22 -18.46
CA THR A 16 -23.27 -77.55 -17.98
C THR A 16 -22.43 -77.46 -16.70
N SER A 17 -22.90 -78.20 -15.68
CA SER A 17 -22.19 -78.91 -14.58
C SER A 17 -21.11 -78.16 -13.77
N ALA A 18 -21.37 -77.81 -12.50
CA ALA A 18 -21.40 -78.67 -11.31
C ALA A 18 -20.00 -78.92 -10.70
N GLY A 19 -19.78 -78.32 -9.54
CA GLY A 19 -18.61 -78.53 -8.68
C GLY A 19 -18.81 -77.78 -7.36
N ALA A 20 -19.51 -78.41 -6.42
CA ALA A 20 -19.71 -77.88 -5.08
C ALA A 20 -18.51 -78.22 -4.18
N ALA A 21 -17.87 -77.20 -3.62
CA ALA A 21 -17.08 -77.31 -2.40
C ALA A 21 -17.24 -75.98 -1.64
N ALA A 22 -18.11 -75.98 -0.63
CA ALA A 22 -18.25 -74.89 0.31
C ALA A 22 -17.27 -75.11 1.47
N LEU A 23 -16.38 -74.14 1.73
CA LEU A 23 -15.80 -73.93 3.06
C LEU A 23 -15.25 -72.50 3.19
N ALA A 24 -15.84 -71.79 4.16
CA ALA A 24 -15.35 -70.60 4.87
C ALA A 24 -15.06 -69.32 4.05
N ALA A 25 -16.08 -68.46 3.98
CA ALA A 25 -15.89 -67.03 3.77
C ALA A 25 -15.21 -66.40 5.01
N ILE A 26 -13.94 -66.04 4.89
CA ILE A 26 -13.33 -65.04 5.77
C ILE A 26 -13.70 -63.68 5.16
N PRO A 27 -14.40 -62.77 5.86
CA PRO A 27 -14.57 -61.43 5.36
C PRO A 27 -13.19 -60.77 5.41
N LEU A 28 -12.59 -60.53 4.26
CA LEU A 28 -11.47 -59.61 4.16
C LEU A 28 -12.06 -58.22 4.49
N ALA A 29 -12.00 -57.85 5.77
CA ALA A 29 -12.23 -56.48 6.18
C ALA A 29 -11.20 -55.63 5.43
N ARG A 30 -11.66 -54.93 4.38
CA ARG A 30 -10.88 -53.84 3.82
C ARG A 30 -10.80 -52.76 4.89
N VAL A 31 -9.68 -52.73 5.59
CA VAL A 31 -9.27 -51.54 6.32
C VAL A 31 -9.03 -50.50 5.24
N ALA A 32 -10.02 -49.63 5.03
CA ALA A 32 -9.80 -48.39 4.30
C ALA A 32 -8.85 -47.57 5.17
N GLU A 33 -7.57 -47.57 4.82
CA GLU A 33 -6.60 -46.66 5.40
C GLU A 33 -7.01 -45.26 4.91
N ALA A 34 -7.79 -44.58 5.74
CA ALA A 34 -8.11 -43.18 5.54
C ALA A 34 -6.80 -42.41 5.65
N ALA A 35 -6.15 -42.19 4.51
CA ALA A 35 -5.11 -41.18 4.40
C ALA A 35 -5.76 -39.86 4.83
N MET A 36 -5.43 -39.43 6.05
CA MET A 36 -5.77 -38.11 6.55
C MET A 36 -5.05 -37.12 5.64
N ILE A 37 -5.75 -36.63 4.61
CA ILE A 37 -5.32 -35.48 3.83
C ILE A 37 -5.30 -34.34 4.83
N ALA A 38 -4.13 -34.05 5.38
CA ALA A 38 -3.91 -32.87 6.18
C ALA A 38 -4.38 -31.68 5.34
N PRO A 39 -5.18 -30.75 5.91
CA PRO A 39 -5.57 -29.56 5.18
C PRO A 39 -4.30 -28.86 4.67
N PRO A 40 -4.32 -28.25 3.47
CA PRO A 40 -3.18 -27.53 2.94
C PRO A 40 -2.72 -26.55 4.02
N ARG A 41 -1.51 -26.77 4.56
CA ARG A 41 -0.88 -25.84 5.48
C ARG A 41 -0.68 -24.55 4.70
N THR A 42 -1.49 -23.53 5.01
CA THR A 42 -1.24 -22.17 4.54
C THR A 42 0.21 -21.86 4.93
N PRO A 43 1.10 -21.52 3.97
CA PRO A 43 2.46 -21.17 4.31
C PRO A 43 2.41 -20.04 5.33
N MET A 44 3.09 -20.21 6.46
CA MET A 44 3.27 -19.11 7.40
C MET A 44 3.81 -17.92 6.61
N PRO A 45 3.19 -16.73 6.68
CA PRO A 45 3.70 -15.58 5.95
C PRO A 45 5.14 -15.35 6.38
N GLY A 46 6.03 -15.23 5.39
CA GLY A 46 7.45 -14.98 5.60
C GLY A 46 7.71 -13.74 6.47
N PRO A 47 8.97 -13.49 6.85
CA PRO A 47 9.31 -12.29 7.62
C PRO A 47 8.76 -11.03 6.93
N PRO A 48 8.24 -10.03 7.67
CA PRO A 48 7.79 -8.78 7.10
C PRO A 48 8.89 -8.17 6.21
N ALA A 49 8.51 -7.66 5.04
CA ALA A 49 9.46 -6.94 4.20
C ALA A 49 10.01 -5.72 4.96
N PRO A 50 11.28 -5.34 4.74
CA PRO A 50 11.83 -4.15 5.38
C PRO A 50 11.06 -2.90 4.92
N LEU A 51 10.82 -1.98 5.85
CA LEU A 51 10.24 -0.68 5.53
C LEU A 51 11.15 0.07 4.57
N ARG A 52 10.55 0.75 3.60
CA ARG A 52 11.26 1.48 2.55
C ARG A 52 11.01 2.98 2.72
N LEU A 53 12.08 3.75 2.61
CA LEU A 53 12.04 5.21 2.70
C LEU A 53 12.01 5.80 1.29
N GLY A 54 11.08 6.72 1.03
CA GLY A 54 10.95 7.47 -0.22
C GLY A 54 10.98 8.97 0.02
N VAL A 55 10.84 9.73 -1.06
CA VAL A 55 10.75 11.20 -1.01
C VAL A 55 9.39 11.63 -1.53
N ALA A 56 8.68 12.46 -0.77
CA ALA A 56 7.61 13.29 -1.32
C ALA A 56 8.28 14.49 -2.00
N SER A 57 8.22 14.55 -3.32
CA SER A 57 9.03 15.50 -4.12
C SER A 57 8.70 16.97 -3.84
N TYR A 58 7.59 17.28 -3.15
CA TYR A 58 7.29 18.64 -2.66
C TYR A 58 8.39 19.23 -1.78
N SER A 59 9.16 18.36 -1.12
CA SER A 59 10.37 18.73 -0.38
C SER A 59 11.36 19.53 -1.22
N LEU A 60 11.32 19.36 -2.55
CA LEU A 60 12.20 19.98 -3.53
C LEU A 60 11.46 20.93 -4.47
N ARG A 61 10.27 21.43 -4.08
CA ARG A 61 9.38 22.26 -4.91
C ARG A 61 9.98 23.54 -5.52
N LYS A 62 11.12 24.01 -5.00
CA LYS A 62 11.86 25.17 -5.50
C LYS A 62 12.85 24.84 -6.61
N PHE A 63 13.04 23.55 -6.90
CA PHE A 63 14.03 23.06 -7.85
C PHE A 63 13.32 22.42 -9.06
N PRO A 64 13.84 22.62 -10.29
CA PRO A 64 13.36 21.88 -11.45
C PRO A 64 13.64 20.38 -11.31
N LEU A 65 12.92 19.56 -12.09
CA LEU A 65 12.96 18.09 -12.00
C LEU A 65 14.38 17.52 -12.06
N ASP A 66 15.23 17.99 -12.96
CA ASP A 66 16.61 17.55 -13.11
C ASP A 66 17.43 17.77 -11.82
N LYS A 67 17.31 18.96 -11.23
CA LYS A 67 17.98 19.28 -9.96
C LYS A 67 17.37 18.50 -8.79
N ALA A 68 16.06 18.32 -8.77
CA ALA A 68 15.39 17.50 -7.78
C ALA A 68 15.87 16.04 -7.83
N LEU A 69 16.01 15.46 -9.02
CA LEU A 69 16.55 14.10 -9.21
C LEU A 69 18.01 14.00 -8.75
N GLU A 70 18.85 15.02 -9.00
CA GLU A 70 20.23 15.08 -8.48
C GLU A 70 20.24 15.06 -6.94
N MET A 71 19.42 15.90 -6.30
CA MET A 71 19.29 15.97 -4.85
C MET A 71 18.78 14.65 -4.24
N MET A 72 17.76 14.04 -4.85
CA MET A 72 17.23 12.74 -4.39
C MET A 72 18.27 11.61 -4.52
N ARG A 73 19.14 11.65 -5.53
CA ARG A 73 20.25 10.70 -5.66
C ARG A 73 21.21 10.79 -4.47
N ALA A 74 21.48 12.00 -3.97
CA ALA A 74 22.29 12.22 -2.79
C ALA A 74 21.65 11.67 -1.50
N LEU A 75 20.31 11.51 -1.47
CA LEU A 75 19.59 10.88 -0.37
C LEU A 75 19.69 9.36 -0.39
N ARG A 76 20.16 8.72 -1.48
CA ARG A 76 20.31 7.26 -1.63
C ARG A 76 19.00 6.50 -1.47
N THR A 77 17.91 7.03 -2.01
CA THR A 77 16.67 6.26 -2.21
C THR A 77 16.24 6.37 -3.68
N PRO A 78 15.82 5.27 -4.30
CA PRO A 78 15.27 5.32 -5.65
C PRO A 78 13.78 5.70 -5.64
N TYR A 79 13.11 5.72 -4.49
CA TYR A 79 11.66 5.80 -4.43
C TYR A 79 11.15 7.22 -4.30
N VAL A 80 10.21 7.61 -5.17
CA VAL A 80 9.69 8.98 -5.20
C VAL A 80 8.18 9.00 -5.36
N ASN A 81 7.53 9.76 -4.49
CA ASN A 81 6.16 10.22 -4.63
C ASN A 81 6.16 11.63 -5.26
N PHE A 82 5.66 11.75 -6.49
CA PHE A 82 5.81 12.97 -7.29
C PHE A 82 4.63 13.94 -7.13
N LYS A 83 4.93 15.25 -7.08
CA LYS A 83 3.93 16.32 -7.00
C LYS A 83 3.90 17.08 -8.34
N SER A 84 2.84 17.84 -8.59
CA SER A 84 2.62 18.51 -9.89
C SER A 84 3.71 19.48 -10.30
N VAL A 85 4.46 20.04 -9.35
CA VAL A 85 5.63 20.88 -9.63
C VAL A 85 6.73 20.16 -10.43
N HIS A 86 6.75 18.81 -10.40
CA HIS A 86 7.69 17.96 -11.12
C HIS A 86 7.03 17.12 -12.23
N LEU A 87 5.75 16.76 -12.05
CA LEU A 87 4.92 16.09 -13.06
C LEU A 87 3.61 16.89 -13.24
N PRO A 88 3.59 17.95 -14.08
CA PRO A 88 2.44 18.86 -14.18
C PRO A 88 1.15 18.15 -14.60
N TYR A 89 0.02 18.52 -14.00
CA TYR A 89 -1.29 17.93 -14.33
C TYR A 89 -1.74 18.28 -15.75
N GLU A 90 -1.28 19.43 -16.25
CA GLU A 90 -1.61 20.01 -17.54
C GLU A 90 -0.73 19.48 -18.68
N ALA A 91 0.33 18.73 -18.36
CA ALA A 91 1.19 18.11 -19.36
C ALA A 91 0.41 17.06 -20.16
N SER A 92 0.66 17.01 -21.46
CA SER A 92 0.07 16.00 -22.34
C SER A 92 0.55 14.59 -21.99
N SER A 93 -0.22 13.58 -22.40
CA SER A 93 0.15 12.17 -22.18
C SER A 93 1.53 11.80 -22.74
N SER A 94 1.95 12.40 -23.87
CA SER A 94 3.27 12.17 -24.47
C SER A 94 4.39 12.83 -23.66
N GLU A 95 4.16 14.04 -23.14
CA GLU A 95 5.09 14.73 -22.24
C GLU A 95 5.26 13.96 -20.93
N LEU A 96 4.16 13.54 -20.29
CA LEU A 96 4.18 12.71 -19.08
C LEU A 96 4.92 11.39 -19.30
N ALA A 97 4.69 10.72 -20.43
CA ALA A 97 5.42 9.50 -20.78
C ALA A 97 6.93 9.77 -20.98
N SER A 98 7.30 10.95 -21.48
CA SER A 98 8.69 11.37 -21.61
C SER A 98 9.35 11.64 -20.26
N LEU A 99 8.67 12.39 -19.39
CA LEU A 99 9.11 12.65 -18.02
C LEU A 99 9.27 11.34 -17.24
N ARG A 100 8.32 10.41 -17.36
CA ARG A 100 8.41 9.06 -16.80
C ARG A 100 9.70 8.35 -17.25
N ARG A 101 9.98 8.31 -18.56
CA ARG A 101 11.20 7.68 -19.09
C ARG A 101 12.47 8.35 -18.59
N GLN A 102 12.48 9.68 -18.45
CA GLN A 102 13.60 10.41 -17.87
C GLN A 102 13.83 10.01 -16.39
N ILE A 103 12.76 9.94 -15.60
CA ILE A 103 12.80 9.57 -14.17
C ILE A 103 13.28 8.12 -14.01
N GLU A 104 12.66 7.18 -14.72
CA GLU A 104 13.02 5.76 -14.67
C GLU A 104 14.44 5.52 -15.21
N GLY A 105 14.82 6.19 -16.30
CA GLY A 105 16.18 6.15 -16.86
C GLY A 105 17.25 6.74 -15.95
N ALA A 106 16.87 7.65 -15.05
CA ALA A 106 17.75 8.17 -13.99
C ALA A 106 17.89 7.22 -12.79
N GLY A 107 17.22 6.07 -12.80
CA GLY A 107 17.26 5.04 -11.76
C GLY A 107 16.25 5.22 -10.63
N PHE A 108 15.24 6.09 -10.81
CA PHE A 108 14.19 6.31 -9.83
C PHE A 108 12.94 5.49 -10.14
N GLN A 109 12.25 5.07 -9.10
CA GLN A 109 10.96 4.39 -9.16
C GLN A 109 9.87 5.36 -8.71
N ILE A 110 8.89 5.58 -9.59
CA ILE A 110 7.65 6.30 -9.28
C ILE A 110 6.80 5.37 -8.42
N VAL A 111 6.59 5.73 -7.15
CA VAL A 111 5.80 4.93 -6.21
C VAL A 111 4.42 5.50 -5.92
N GLY A 112 4.22 6.78 -6.23
CA GLY A 112 2.96 7.47 -6.08
C GLY A 112 3.03 8.89 -6.64
N GLY A 113 1.91 9.60 -6.60
CA GLY A 113 1.89 11.01 -6.92
C GLY A 113 0.60 11.71 -6.52
N GLY A 114 0.68 13.02 -6.41
CA GLY A 114 -0.33 13.87 -5.76
C GLY A 114 0.37 14.83 -4.79
N THR A 115 -0.30 15.51 -3.86
CA THR A 115 -1.73 15.37 -3.54
C THR A 115 -2.60 15.97 -4.65
N ILE A 116 -3.56 15.18 -5.15
CA ILE A 116 -4.58 15.62 -6.10
C ILE A 116 -5.84 16.00 -5.32
N THR A 117 -6.35 17.22 -5.53
CA THR A 117 -7.64 17.64 -4.97
C THR A 117 -8.76 17.35 -5.96
N PHE A 118 -9.59 16.36 -5.67
CA PHE A 118 -10.79 16.04 -6.43
C PHE A 118 -11.90 17.04 -6.09
N SER A 119 -11.85 18.18 -6.77
CA SER A 119 -12.72 19.33 -6.52
C SER A 119 -14.14 19.16 -7.05
N LYS A 120 -14.36 18.26 -8.02
CA LYS A 120 -15.68 17.99 -8.62
C LYS A 120 -15.99 16.51 -8.56
N ASP A 121 -17.19 16.18 -8.10
CA ASP A 121 -17.71 14.81 -8.13
C ASP A 121 -18.33 14.49 -9.51
N THR A 122 -17.50 14.50 -10.56
CA THR A 122 -17.89 14.13 -11.93
C THR A 122 -16.94 13.10 -12.52
N ASP A 123 -17.44 12.28 -13.45
CA ASP A 123 -16.60 11.29 -14.16
C ASP A 123 -15.46 11.97 -14.92
N GLU A 124 -15.69 13.14 -15.49
CA GLU A 124 -14.68 13.89 -16.23
C GLU A 124 -13.51 14.33 -15.34
N ASP A 125 -13.79 14.93 -14.17
CA ASP A 125 -12.74 15.41 -13.27
C ASP A 125 -11.92 14.26 -12.70
N VAL A 126 -12.59 13.18 -12.28
CA VAL A 126 -11.93 11.99 -11.76
C VAL A 126 -11.15 11.27 -12.86
N ALA A 127 -11.75 11.02 -14.03
CA ALA A 127 -11.10 10.32 -15.14
C ALA A 127 -9.80 10.99 -15.55
N ARG A 128 -9.80 12.33 -15.65
CA ARG A 128 -8.62 13.11 -16.00
C ARG A 128 -7.42 12.78 -15.12
N TYR A 129 -7.60 12.67 -13.81
CA TYR A 129 -6.50 12.38 -12.89
C TYR A 129 -6.04 10.91 -12.93
N PHE A 130 -6.94 9.97 -13.22
CA PHE A 130 -6.56 8.58 -13.47
C PHE A 130 -5.82 8.40 -14.80
N GLU A 131 -6.21 9.15 -15.84
CA GLU A 131 -5.51 9.18 -17.13
C GLU A 131 -4.13 9.81 -17.00
N TYR A 132 -4.02 10.94 -16.28
CA TYR A 132 -2.77 11.56 -15.87
C TYR A 132 -1.86 10.56 -15.14
N ALA A 133 -2.38 9.88 -14.11
CA ALA A 133 -1.59 8.91 -13.34
C ALA A 133 -1.09 7.76 -14.22
N ARG A 134 -1.94 7.23 -15.11
CA ARG A 134 -1.55 6.18 -16.07
C ARG A 134 -0.43 6.65 -17.00
N ALA A 135 -0.55 7.86 -17.58
CA ALA A 135 0.45 8.41 -18.50
C ALA A 135 1.79 8.68 -17.79
N ALA A 136 1.74 9.19 -16.56
CA ALA A 136 2.90 9.46 -15.72
C ALA A 136 3.53 8.19 -15.11
N GLY A 137 2.86 7.03 -15.18
CA GLY A 137 3.34 5.80 -14.53
C GLY A 137 3.18 5.80 -13.01
N ILE A 138 2.20 6.54 -12.48
CA ILE A 138 1.89 6.62 -11.06
C ILE A 138 0.97 5.44 -10.68
N PRO A 139 1.44 4.50 -9.82
CA PRO A 139 0.63 3.34 -9.42
C PRO A 139 -0.33 3.64 -8.27
N LEU A 140 -0.13 4.76 -7.57
CA LEU A 140 -0.91 5.19 -6.41
C LEU A 140 -1.07 6.71 -6.46
N ILE A 141 -2.31 7.17 -6.50
CA ILE A 141 -2.67 8.58 -6.35
C ILE A 141 -2.80 8.89 -4.87
N VAL A 142 -2.04 9.86 -4.37
CA VAL A 142 -2.34 10.53 -3.11
C VAL A 142 -3.35 11.63 -3.40
N GLY A 143 -4.50 11.63 -2.74
CA GLY A 143 -5.60 12.53 -3.06
C GLY A 143 -6.31 13.11 -1.84
N THR A 144 -7.15 14.11 -2.08
CA THR A 144 -8.12 14.64 -1.10
C THR A 144 -9.35 15.16 -1.84
N GLY A 145 -10.42 15.48 -1.12
CA GLY A 145 -11.68 15.99 -1.68
C GLY A 145 -12.81 15.96 -0.66
N ALA A 146 -14.03 16.26 -1.09
CA ALA A 146 -15.20 16.06 -0.25
C ALA A 146 -15.53 14.55 -0.12
N PRO A 147 -16.07 14.07 1.02
CA PRO A 147 -16.44 12.65 1.18
C PRO A 147 -17.36 12.10 0.09
N ALA A 148 -18.18 12.95 -0.52
CA ALA A 148 -19.09 12.60 -1.60
C ALA A 148 -18.39 12.02 -2.85
N VAL A 149 -17.11 12.34 -3.09
CA VAL A 149 -16.37 11.83 -4.26
C VAL A 149 -15.89 10.38 -4.08
N LEU A 150 -15.83 9.87 -2.85
CA LEU A 150 -15.23 8.56 -2.55
C LEU A 150 -15.89 7.38 -3.28
N PRO A 151 -17.23 7.28 -3.40
CA PRO A 151 -17.86 6.23 -4.21
C PRO A 151 -17.50 6.29 -5.70
N ARG A 152 -17.30 7.50 -6.25
CA ARG A 152 -16.81 7.67 -7.62
C ARG A 152 -15.37 7.21 -7.73
N LEU A 153 -14.50 7.60 -6.80
CA LEU A 153 -13.12 7.12 -6.75
C LEU A 153 -13.07 5.59 -6.69
N GLU A 154 -13.94 4.93 -5.91
CA GLU A 154 -14.03 3.47 -5.86
C GLU A 154 -14.32 2.84 -7.23
N THR A 155 -15.23 3.44 -8.00
CA THR A 155 -15.53 3.01 -9.38
C THR A 155 -14.29 3.13 -10.28
N PHE A 156 -13.52 4.19 -10.13
CA PHE A 156 -12.33 4.45 -10.95
C PHE A 156 -11.11 3.61 -10.53
N VAL A 157 -10.86 3.39 -9.24
CA VAL A 157 -9.77 2.47 -8.82
C VAL A 157 -10.03 1.06 -9.36
N ARG A 158 -11.31 0.63 -9.44
CA ARG A 158 -11.70 -0.63 -10.07
C ARG A 158 -11.41 -0.68 -11.56
N ARG A 159 -11.78 0.38 -12.27
CA ARG A 159 -11.63 0.48 -13.72
C ARG A 159 -10.18 0.58 -14.18
N TYR A 160 -9.36 1.34 -13.46
CA TYR A 160 -7.99 1.67 -13.86
C TYR A 160 -6.93 0.79 -13.22
N ASP A 161 -7.27 0.08 -12.14
CA ASP A 161 -6.31 -0.64 -11.30
C ASP A 161 -5.17 0.25 -10.78
N ILE A 162 -5.51 1.50 -10.44
CA ILE A 162 -4.63 2.47 -9.82
C ILE A 162 -5.16 2.74 -8.42
N LYS A 163 -4.28 2.67 -7.41
CA LYS A 163 -4.66 2.89 -6.01
C LYS A 163 -4.93 4.37 -5.75
N VAL A 164 -5.79 4.67 -4.78
CA VAL A 164 -5.97 6.01 -4.23
C VAL A 164 -5.81 5.95 -2.71
N ALA A 165 -4.90 6.77 -2.19
CA ALA A 165 -4.68 6.98 -0.77
C ALA A 165 -5.15 8.40 -0.40
N ILE A 166 -6.25 8.52 0.35
CA ILE A 166 -6.77 9.82 0.78
C ILE A 166 -5.89 10.37 1.91
N HIS A 167 -5.32 11.55 1.70
CA HIS A 167 -4.38 12.24 2.57
C HIS A 167 -5.11 13.09 3.61
N ASN A 168 -4.80 12.89 4.89
CA ASN A 168 -5.30 13.76 5.95
C ASN A 168 -4.47 15.05 6.05
N HIS A 169 -5.10 16.22 6.13
CA HIS A 169 -4.41 17.53 6.10
C HIS A 169 -4.47 18.31 7.43
N GLY A 170 -4.77 17.63 8.54
CA GLY A 170 -4.69 18.23 9.88
C GLY A 170 -5.87 19.17 10.18
N PRO A 171 -5.81 19.93 11.28
CA PRO A 171 -6.98 20.62 11.84
C PRO A 171 -7.59 21.71 10.93
N GLU A 172 -6.87 22.12 9.88
CA GLU A 172 -7.37 23.07 8.88
C GLU A 172 -8.31 22.44 7.84
N ASP A 173 -8.27 21.12 7.66
CA ASP A 173 -9.07 20.41 6.66
C ASP A 173 -10.48 20.12 7.20
N PRO A 174 -11.55 20.63 6.56
CA PRO A 174 -12.93 20.44 7.03
C PRO A 174 -13.47 19.03 6.75
N HIS A 175 -12.80 18.23 5.92
CA HIS A 175 -13.27 16.92 5.49
C HIS A 175 -12.44 15.80 6.10
N PHE A 176 -11.11 15.89 6.00
CA PHE A 176 -10.19 14.84 6.43
C PHE A 176 -9.06 15.40 7.31
N PRO A 177 -9.36 15.93 8.50
CA PRO A 177 -8.32 16.42 9.39
C PRO A 177 -7.45 15.28 9.94
N SER A 178 -8.05 14.16 10.33
CA SER A 178 -7.35 12.99 10.89
C SER A 178 -7.45 11.74 9.99
N PRO A 179 -6.58 10.74 10.18
CA PRO A 179 -6.72 9.43 9.52
C PRO A 179 -8.06 8.75 9.79
N TYR A 180 -8.66 8.95 10.97
CA TYR A 180 -9.95 8.35 11.32
C TYR A 180 -11.10 8.93 10.50
N ASP A 181 -10.99 10.20 10.10
CA ASP A 181 -11.97 10.82 9.19
C ASP A 181 -11.95 10.20 7.80
N VAL A 182 -10.82 9.65 7.37
CA VAL A 182 -10.74 8.89 6.13
C VAL A 182 -11.20 7.45 6.37
N LEU A 183 -10.66 6.79 7.39
CA LEU A 183 -10.87 5.37 7.67
C LEU A 183 -12.35 5.03 7.85
N LYS A 184 -13.14 5.91 8.48
CA LYS A 184 -14.59 5.72 8.64
C LYS A 184 -15.33 5.53 7.31
N HIS A 185 -14.83 6.11 6.22
CA HIS A 185 -15.42 5.98 4.89
C HIS A 185 -14.85 4.81 4.09
N VAL A 186 -13.52 4.62 4.12
CA VAL A 186 -12.85 3.69 3.18
C VAL A 186 -12.70 2.26 3.69
N LYS A 187 -12.94 1.99 4.98
CA LYS A 187 -12.71 0.67 5.60
C LYS A 187 -13.45 -0.49 4.90
N ASP A 188 -14.63 -0.23 4.34
CA ASP A 188 -15.49 -1.22 3.69
C ASP A 188 -15.51 -1.08 2.15
N MET A 189 -14.71 -0.15 1.58
CA MET A 189 -14.60 0.07 0.13
C MET A 189 -13.56 -0.87 -0.53
N ASP A 190 -13.39 -0.80 -1.84
CA ASP A 190 -12.36 -1.53 -2.59
C ASP A 190 -10.97 -1.40 -1.92
N PRO A 191 -10.19 -2.49 -1.75
CA PRO A 191 -8.85 -2.46 -1.15
C PRO A 191 -7.85 -1.47 -1.75
N ARG A 192 -8.07 -1.04 -3.00
CA ARG A 192 -7.24 -0.03 -3.67
C ARG A 192 -7.59 1.40 -3.27
N LEU A 193 -8.67 1.62 -2.53
CA LEU A 193 -9.02 2.89 -1.91
C LEU A 193 -8.75 2.81 -0.40
N GLY A 194 -7.82 3.65 0.05
CA GLY A 194 -7.35 3.68 1.43
C GLY A 194 -6.91 5.09 1.84
N LEU A 195 -5.97 5.17 2.76
CA LEU A 195 -5.47 6.43 3.29
C LEU A 195 -3.96 6.60 3.12
N CYS A 196 -3.56 7.86 2.96
CA CYS A 196 -2.20 8.32 3.18
C CYS A 196 -2.16 8.98 4.56
N ILE A 197 -1.42 8.40 5.52
CA ILE A 197 -1.23 9.03 6.82
C ILE A 197 -0.09 10.03 6.71
N ASP A 198 -0.38 11.32 6.90
CA ASP A 198 0.64 12.30 7.23
C ASP A 198 0.79 12.39 8.75
N ILE A 199 1.97 12.02 9.24
CA ILE A 199 2.19 11.88 10.69
C ILE A 199 2.21 13.23 11.42
N GLY A 200 2.65 14.31 10.74
CA GLY A 200 2.65 15.65 11.33
C GLY A 200 1.25 16.25 11.37
N HIS A 201 0.50 16.15 10.28
CA HIS A 201 -0.91 16.55 10.26
C HIS A 201 -1.74 15.76 11.26
N THR A 202 -1.52 14.45 11.36
CA THR A 202 -2.20 13.59 12.35
C THR A 202 -1.93 14.06 13.78
N ALA A 203 -0.65 14.25 14.14
CA ALA A 203 -0.26 14.70 15.48
C ALA A 203 -0.92 16.05 15.85
N ARG A 204 -1.01 16.98 14.90
CA ARG A 204 -1.63 18.31 15.11
C ARG A 204 -3.12 18.27 15.41
N THR A 205 -3.80 17.15 15.19
CA THR A 205 -5.20 16.96 15.59
C THR A 205 -5.35 16.44 17.02
N GLY A 206 -4.24 16.13 17.71
CA GLY A 206 -4.25 15.40 18.98
C GLY A 206 -4.47 13.89 18.83
N THR A 207 -4.53 13.38 17.58
CA THR A 207 -4.67 11.96 17.30
C THR A 207 -3.37 11.21 17.59
N ASP A 208 -3.46 10.07 18.28
CA ASP A 208 -2.35 9.13 18.44
C ASP A 208 -1.99 8.53 17.07
N VAL A 209 -0.83 8.93 16.54
CA VAL A 209 -0.33 8.49 15.24
C VAL A 209 -0.07 6.98 15.21
N VAL A 210 0.45 6.41 16.31
CA VAL A 210 0.82 5.00 16.39
C VAL A 210 -0.44 4.14 16.36
N GLN A 211 -1.45 4.50 17.16
CA GLN A 211 -2.72 3.80 17.17
C GLN A 211 -3.45 3.94 15.83
N ALA A 212 -3.45 5.13 15.23
CA ALA A 212 -4.06 5.35 13.91
C ALA A 212 -3.45 4.46 12.81
N ILE A 213 -2.13 4.20 12.86
CA ILE A 213 -1.47 3.26 11.94
C ILE A 213 -1.96 1.83 12.15
N VAL A 214 -2.03 1.38 13.40
CA VAL A 214 -2.49 0.02 13.74
C VAL A 214 -3.94 -0.17 13.28
N ASP A 215 -4.81 0.80 13.57
CA ASP A 215 -6.23 0.75 13.22
C ASP A 215 -6.46 0.83 11.70
N ALA A 216 -5.64 1.60 10.98
CA ALA A 216 -5.69 1.66 9.53
C ALA A 216 -5.37 0.29 8.90
N GLY A 217 -4.44 -0.47 9.48
CA GLY A 217 -4.06 -1.80 9.00
C GLY A 217 -3.83 -1.84 7.48
N PRO A 218 -4.51 -2.72 6.72
CA PRO A 218 -4.33 -2.82 5.27
C PRO A 218 -4.85 -1.61 4.47
N ARG A 219 -5.57 -0.67 5.11
CA ARG A 219 -6.05 0.56 4.46
C ARG A 219 -4.98 1.64 4.41
N LEU A 220 -3.88 1.50 5.15
CA LEU A 220 -2.74 2.39 5.00
C LEU A 220 -2.01 2.05 3.69
N LEU A 221 -2.13 2.91 2.69
CA LEU A 221 -1.55 2.69 1.36
C LEU A 221 -0.30 3.53 1.11
N ASP A 222 -0.20 4.71 1.72
CA ASP A 222 0.94 5.62 1.62
C ASP A 222 1.18 6.33 2.96
N MET A 223 2.38 6.87 3.18
CA MET A 223 2.68 7.66 4.38
C MET A 223 3.56 8.84 4.02
N HIS A 224 3.21 10.02 4.54
CA HIS A 224 4.08 11.19 4.55
C HIS A 224 4.69 11.37 5.94
N ALA A 225 6.02 11.35 5.99
CA ALA A 225 6.79 11.55 7.19
C ALA A 225 7.34 12.98 7.28
N LYS A 226 7.19 13.57 8.46
CA LYS A 226 7.76 14.85 8.90
C LYS A 226 7.89 14.81 10.41
N ASP A 227 8.52 15.81 11.01
CA ASP A 227 8.66 15.88 12.46
C ASP A 227 8.37 17.31 12.96
N LEU A 228 7.93 17.41 14.22
CA LEU A 228 7.42 18.62 14.86
C LEU A 228 8.00 18.68 16.27
N ARG A 229 8.65 19.79 16.64
CA ARG A 229 9.13 19.99 18.03
C ARG A 229 7.98 20.18 19.01
N ASP A 230 6.92 20.82 18.55
CA ASP A 230 5.62 20.90 19.22
C ASP A 230 4.59 20.21 18.31
N PRO A 231 4.10 19.01 18.67
CA PRO A 231 3.17 18.23 17.86
C PRO A 231 1.88 18.96 17.47
N MET A 232 1.50 20.02 18.20
CA MET A 232 0.27 20.78 17.93
C MET A 232 0.52 22.00 17.03
N ALA A 233 1.76 22.46 16.88
CA ALA A 233 2.08 23.70 16.18
C ALA A 233 2.65 23.43 14.77
N LYS A 234 1.97 23.91 13.72
CA LYS A 234 2.45 23.78 12.32
C LYS A 234 3.87 24.30 12.11
N ALA A 235 4.17 25.44 12.73
CA ALA A 235 5.44 26.14 12.55
C ALA A 235 6.62 25.45 13.27
N SER A 236 6.37 24.38 14.03
CA SER A 236 7.41 23.66 14.76
C SER A 236 8.10 22.56 13.95
N GLN A 237 7.82 22.49 12.63
CA GLN A 237 8.48 21.54 11.73
C GLN A 237 10.00 21.59 11.88
N CYS A 238 10.60 20.41 11.87
CA CYS A 238 12.02 20.23 12.09
C CYS A 238 12.55 19.01 11.34
N ILE A 239 13.87 18.81 11.43
CA ILE A 239 14.54 17.61 10.92
C ILE A 239 14.01 16.39 11.68
N VAL A 240 13.72 15.31 10.96
CA VAL A 240 13.22 14.07 11.58
C VAL A 240 14.25 13.54 12.58
N GLY A 241 13.81 13.35 13.82
CA GLY A 241 14.66 12.96 14.95
C GLY A 241 15.02 14.10 15.90
N GLU A 242 14.72 15.35 15.54
CA GLU A 242 14.83 16.51 16.44
C GLU A 242 13.49 16.93 17.06
N GLY A 243 12.38 16.34 16.59
CA GLY A 243 11.05 16.66 17.09
C GLY A 243 10.56 15.67 18.14
N ALA A 244 9.26 15.79 18.44
CA ALA A 244 8.59 15.04 19.49
C ALA A 244 7.75 13.87 18.94
N LEU A 245 7.69 13.66 17.61
CA LEU A 245 6.94 12.52 17.08
C LEU A 245 7.68 11.20 17.40
N PRO A 246 6.96 10.14 17.80
CA PRO A 246 7.58 8.88 18.20
C PRO A 246 7.94 8.03 16.98
N ILE A 247 8.94 8.46 16.20
CA ILE A 247 9.34 7.82 14.93
C ILE A 247 9.67 6.32 15.10
N PRO A 248 10.40 5.87 16.13
CA PRO A 248 10.62 4.44 16.35
C PRO A 248 9.34 3.64 16.56
N GLU A 249 8.38 4.16 17.34
CA GLU A 249 7.09 3.53 17.61
C GLU A 249 6.22 3.49 16.35
N ILE A 250 6.22 4.58 15.56
CA ILE A 250 5.57 4.64 14.25
C ILE A 250 6.11 3.54 13.33
N PHE A 251 7.44 3.36 13.24
CA PHE A 251 8.03 2.30 12.42
C PHE A 251 7.70 0.91 12.95
N ARG A 252 7.64 0.71 14.27
CA ARG A 252 7.19 -0.56 14.86
C ARG A 252 5.72 -0.85 14.54
N ALA A 253 4.84 0.15 14.57
CA ALA A 253 3.45 -0.01 14.16
C ALA A 253 3.33 -0.40 12.67
N LEU A 254 4.10 0.24 11.78
CA LEU A 254 4.15 -0.13 10.37
C LEU A 254 4.64 -1.57 10.15
N GLN A 255 5.66 -2.02 10.88
CA GLN A 255 6.10 -3.42 10.83
C GLN A 255 5.02 -4.38 11.35
N THR A 256 4.31 -4.00 12.42
CA THR A 256 3.24 -4.80 13.04
C THR A 256 2.11 -5.08 12.04
N ILE A 257 1.69 -4.05 11.29
CA ILE A 257 0.67 -4.21 10.24
C ILE A 257 1.23 -4.76 8.92
N ARG A 258 2.53 -5.11 8.86
CA ARG A 258 3.25 -5.55 7.66
C ARG A 258 3.07 -4.59 6.48
N TYR A 259 3.20 -3.29 6.76
CA TYR A 259 2.96 -2.22 5.82
C TYR A 259 3.77 -2.41 4.52
N PRO A 260 3.12 -2.56 3.35
CA PRO A 260 3.80 -2.84 2.09
C PRO A 260 4.27 -1.58 1.36
N GLY A 261 3.82 -0.40 1.80
CA GLY A 261 4.06 0.87 1.12
C GLY A 261 5.43 1.49 1.44
N LEU A 262 5.48 2.81 1.39
CA LEU A 262 6.68 3.59 1.60
C LEU A 262 6.44 4.73 2.59
N VAL A 263 7.46 5.01 3.38
CA VAL A 263 7.51 6.19 4.25
C VAL A 263 8.18 7.30 3.45
N ASN A 264 7.39 8.22 2.90
CA ASN A 264 7.88 9.30 2.06
C ASN A 264 8.20 10.54 2.90
N LEU A 265 9.46 10.98 2.93
CA LEU A 265 9.82 12.22 3.61
C LEU A 265 9.19 13.42 2.87
N GLU A 266 8.35 14.18 3.57
CA GLU A 266 7.82 15.46 3.13
C GLU A 266 8.42 16.58 4.00
N TYR A 267 9.54 17.14 3.53
CA TYR A 267 10.32 18.16 4.23
C TYR A 267 9.92 19.56 3.76
N GLU A 268 9.07 20.26 4.51
CA GLU A 268 8.45 21.50 4.04
C GLU A 268 9.13 22.79 4.54
N ILE A 269 10.21 22.65 5.32
CA ILE A 269 11.07 23.75 5.79
C ILE A 269 12.30 23.96 4.90
N ASP A 270 13.01 25.07 5.08
CA ASP A 270 14.25 25.42 4.36
C ASP A 270 14.15 25.26 2.83
N ALA A 271 13.04 25.71 2.24
CA ALA A 271 12.69 25.38 0.86
C ALA A 271 13.77 25.74 -0.19
N ASP A 272 14.60 26.75 0.11
CA ASP A 272 15.68 27.22 -0.78
C ASP A 272 16.99 26.42 -0.62
N ASP A 273 17.16 25.66 0.48
CA ASP A 273 18.27 24.72 0.70
C ASP A 273 17.84 23.52 1.59
N PRO A 274 16.96 22.63 1.09
CA PRO A 274 16.35 21.58 1.93
C PRO A 274 17.25 20.35 2.09
N LEU A 275 18.22 20.16 1.19
CA LEU A 275 18.99 18.92 1.09
C LEU A 275 19.78 18.56 2.38
N PRO A 276 20.41 19.51 3.10
CA PRO A 276 21.08 19.20 4.37
C PRO A 276 20.14 18.58 5.40
N GLY A 277 18.97 19.20 5.64
CA GLY A 277 17.98 18.71 6.60
C GLY A 277 17.33 17.39 6.17
N MET A 278 17.10 17.22 4.86
CA MET A 278 16.63 15.95 4.31
C MET A 278 17.67 14.83 4.52
N LYS A 279 18.97 15.08 4.32
CA LYS A 279 20.02 14.08 4.58
C LYS A 279 20.05 13.65 6.04
N GLN A 280 19.93 14.58 6.97
CA GLN A 280 19.88 14.28 8.40
C GLN A 280 18.63 13.48 8.76
N SER A 281 17.46 13.87 8.23
CA SER A 281 16.20 13.14 8.41
C SER A 281 16.29 11.69 7.90
N PHE A 282 16.84 11.49 6.71
CA PHE A 282 17.08 10.15 6.16
C PHE A 282 18.09 9.34 6.97
N ALA A 283 19.16 9.98 7.48
CA ALA A 283 20.14 9.30 8.33
C ALA A 283 19.49 8.81 9.63
N TYR A 284 18.70 9.65 10.29
CA TYR A 284 17.96 9.28 11.49
C TYR A 284 16.98 8.13 11.22
N MET A 285 16.11 8.25 10.22
CA MET A 285 15.14 7.19 9.87
C MET A 285 15.82 5.86 9.54
N ARG A 286 16.96 5.88 8.83
CA ARG A 286 17.76 4.66 8.58
C ARG A 286 18.37 4.09 9.85
N GLY A 287 18.84 4.94 10.76
CA GLY A 287 19.36 4.52 12.06
C GLY A 287 18.31 3.80 12.89
N VAL A 288 17.07 4.33 12.93
CA VAL A 288 15.93 3.68 13.58
C VAL A 288 15.65 2.31 12.96
N LEU A 289 15.56 2.22 11.63
CA LEU A 289 15.32 0.94 10.94
C LEU A 289 16.44 -0.08 11.19
N ALA A 290 17.70 0.36 11.18
CA ALA A 290 18.85 -0.51 11.47
C ALA A 290 18.83 -1.02 12.92
N GLY A 291 18.51 -0.15 13.88
CA GLY A 291 18.38 -0.52 15.29
C GLY A 291 17.25 -1.53 15.53
N MET A 292 16.17 -1.45 14.75
CA MET A 292 15.05 -2.41 14.81
C MET A 292 15.37 -3.77 14.17
N ALA A 293 16.29 -3.81 13.20
CA ALA A 293 16.71 -5.05 12.53
C ALA A 293 17.77 -5.84 13.32
N ALA A 294 18.44 -5.21 14.30
CA ALA A 294 19.43 -5.88 15.13
C ALA A 294 18.73 -6.89 16.08
N PRO A 295 19.27 -8.12 16.25
CA PRO A 295 18.75 -9.04 17.25
C PRO A 295 18.86 -8.41 18.65
N PRO A 296 17.93 -8.69 19.57
CA PRO A 296 18.02 -8.18 20.94
C PRO A 296 19.38 -8.55 21.52
N ALA A 297 20.08 -7.56 22.10
CA ALA A 297 21.36 -7.78 22.74
C ALA A 297 21.22 -8.94 23.73
N ARG A 298 22.03 -10.00 23.57
CA ARG A 298 22.05 -11.11 24.51
C ARG A 298 22.42 -10.52 25.87
N THR A 299 21.46 -10.46 26.78
CA THR A 299 21.73 -10.22 28.19
C THR A 299 22.55 -11.40 28.67
N THR A 300 23.86 -11.22 28.78
CA THR A 300 24.71 -12.12 29.54
C THR A 300 24.32 -11.93 31.00
N SER A 301 23.36 -12.73 31.48
CA SER A 301 23.18 -12.96 32.90
C SER A 301 24.47 -13.62 33.37
N GLY A 302 25.34 -12.82 34.00
CA GLY A 302 26.52 -13.32 34.66
C GLY A 302 26.10 -14.31 35.75
N THR A 303 26.66 -15.51 35.65
CA THR A 303 26.82 -16.47 36.76
C THR A 303 28.02 -16.07 37.60
#